data_AF-V4JVK8-F1
#
_entry.id   AF-V4JVK8-F1
#
_cell.length_a   1.000
_cell.length_b   1.000
_cell.length_c   1.000
_cell.angle_alpha   90.00
_cell.angle_beta   90.00
_cell.angle_gamma   90.00
#
_symmetry.space_group_name_H-M   'P 1'
#
loop_
_entity.id
_entity.type
_entity.pdbx_description
1 polymer ?
#
loop_
_entity_poly.entity_id
_entity_poly.type
_entity_poly.pdbx_seq_one_letter_code
_entity_poly.pdbx_strand_id
1 'polypeptide(L)'
;MKVSYVPECFLSSLEYVNLFTPTTVTEPMNLPIYFVRNCAVLKELVLNESFSNMIRKIKRIPRLSQRCEVLVGTPTYEDVSHKHDLLSIMYP
;
A
#
# COMPACT_ATOMS: atom_id res chain seq x y z
N MET A 1 2.35 -25.89 13.51
CA MET A 1 2.26 -25.19 12.21
C MET A 1 1.78 -23.77 12.50
N LYS A 2 2.54 -22.72 12.15
CA LYS A 2 2.12 -21.33 12.37
C LYS A 2 1.38 -20.87 11.12
N VAL A 3 0.06 -20.79 11.16
CA VAL A 3 -0.75 -20.27 10.07
C VAL A 3 -0.63 -18.75 10.13
N SER A 4 0.15 -18.15 9.23
CA SER A 4 0.13 -16.70 9.05
C SER A 4 -1.15 -16.35 8.29
N TYR A 5 -2.09 -15.67 8.96
CA TYR A 5 -3.30 -15.18 8.32
C TYR A 5 -2.93 -14.03 7.37
N VAL A 6 -3.10 -14.28 6.07
CA VAL A 6 -2.99 -13.25 5.04
C VAL A 6 -4.42 -12.85 4.68
N PRO A 7 -4.80 -11.57 4.85
CA PRO A 7 -6.13 -11.12 4.46
C PRO A 7 -6.39 -11.41 2.98
N GLU A 8 -7.61 -11.84 2.67
CA GLU A 8 -7.99 -12.36 1.35
C GLU A 8 -7.80 -11.33 0.24
N CYS A 9 -7.91 -10.02 0.56
CA CYS A 9 -7.65 -8.93 -0.36
C CYS A 9 -6.22 -8.90 -0.91
N PHE A 10 -5.24 -9.41 -0.15
CA PHE A 10 -3.87 -9.54 -0.65
C PHE A 10 -3.72 -10.73 -1.60
N LEU A 11 -4.60 -11.71 -1.55
CA LEU A 11 -4.48 -12.93 -2.33
C LEU A 11 -5.21 -12.87 -3.67
N SER A 12 -6.29 -12.09 -3.81
CA SER A 12 -7.28 -12.35 -4.86
C SER A 12 -7.45 -11.32 -5.97
N SER A 13 -7.18 -10.01 -5.79
CA SER A 13 -7.60 -9.05 -6.84
C SER A 13 -6.85 -7.72 -6.98
N LEU A 14 -5.97 -7.36 -6.05
CA LEU A 14 -5.35 -6.04 -6.09
C LEU A 14 -4.19 -5.99 -7.09
N GLU A 15 -4.52 -5.58 -8.32
CA GLU A 15 -3.53 -5.31 -9.38
C GLU A 15 -2.88 -3.94 -9.24
N TYR A 16 -3.61 -2.95 -8.72
CA TYR A 16 -3.16 -1.55 -8.60
C TYR A 16 -3.45 -1.06 -7.20
N VAL A 17 -2.43 -0.53 -6.51
CA VAL A 17 -2.55 -0.06 -5.14
C VAL A 17 -1.85 1.29 -5.01
N ASN A 18 -2.55 2.26 -4.43
CA ASN A 18 -1.99 3.55 -4.10
C ASN A 18 -2.06 3.78 -2.58
N LEU A 19 -0.91 3.99 -1.94
CA LEU A 19 -0.82 4.21 -0.50
C LEU A 19 -0.30 5.61 -0.21
N PHE A 20 -1.19 6.42 0.35
CA PHE A 20 -0.89 7.73 0.86
C PHE A 20 -1.04 7.74 2.37
N THR A 21 0.02 8.16 3.06
CA THR A 21 -0.06 8.46 4.49
C THR A 21 0.09 9.96 4.71
N PRO A 22 -0.71 10.56 5.62
CA PRO A 22 -0.42 11.88 6.12
C PRO A 22 0.99 11.92 6.71
N THR A 23 1.72 13.01 6.49
CA THR A 23 3.08 13.22 7.02
C THR A 23 3.15 13.23 8.54
N THR A 24 2.00 13.29 9.22
CA THR A 24 1.84 13.26 10.67
C THR A 24 1.90 11.85 11.27
N VAL A 25 1.83 10.80 10.45
CA VAL A 25 1.96 9.42 10.94
C VAL A 25 3.45 9.12 11.17
N THR A 26 3.83 9.01 12.44
CA THR A 26 5.23 8.85 12.88
C THR A 26 5.81 7.46 12.62
N GLU A 27 4.96 6.43 12.47
CA GLU A 27 5.37 5.08 12.12
C GLU A 27 4.80 4.67 10.77
N PRO A 28 5.63 4.65 9.69
CA PRO A 28 5.14 4.22 8.40
C PRO A 28 4.75 2.74 8.48
N MET A 29 3.45 2.46 8.33
CA MET A 29 2.88 1.12 8.37
C MET A 29 3.63 0.19 7.41
N ASN A 30 3.92 -1.05 7.84
CA ASN A 30 4.56 -2.08 6.99
C ASN A 30 3.66 -2.59 5.84
N LEU A 31 2.52 -1.95 5.61
CA LEU A 31 1.51 -2.34 4.63
C LEU A 31 2.06 -2.49 3.19
N PRO A 32 2.92 -1.58 2.68
CA PRO A 32 3.59 -1.78 1.38
C PRO A 32 4.38 -3.09 1.27
N ILE A 33 5.00 -3.54 2.37
CA ILE A 33 5.75 -4.81 2.39
C ILE A 33 4.80 -6.00 2.26
N TYR A 34 3.62 -5.93 2.88
CA TYR A 34 2.61 -6.97 2.77
C TYR A 34 2.11 -7.12 1.33
N PHE A 35 1.86 -6.02 0.62
CA PHE A 35 1.48 -6.06 -0.80
C PHE A 35 2.51 -6.81 -1.64
N VAL A 36 3.78 -6.43 -1.53
CA VAL A 36 4.86 -7.03 -2.36
C VAL A 36 5.08 -8.52 -2.06
N ARG A 37 4.86 -8.94 -0.81
CA ARG A 37 5.06 -10.34 -0.39
C ARG A 37 3.89 -11.26 -0.70
N ASN A 38 2.67 -10.74 -0.75
CA ASN A 38 1.47 -11.57 -0.76
C ASN A 38 0.60 -11.40 -2.01
N CYS A 39 0.69 -10.27 -2.73
CA CYS A 39 -0.11 -10.04 -3.93
C CYS A 39 0.56 -10.60 -5.18
N ALA A 40 0.12 -11.79 -5.60
CA ALA A 40 0.61 -12.46 -6.80
C ALA A 40 0.21 -11.76 -8.10
N VAL A 41 -0.90 -11.00 -8.08
CA VAL A 41 -1.43 -10.28 -9.26
C VAL A 41 -1.06 -8.80 -9.32
N LEU A 42 -0.32 -8.29 -8.33
CA LEU A 42 0.02 -6.87 -8.23
C LEU A 42 0.87 -6.43 -9.42
N LYS A 43 0.42 -5.40 -10.13
CA LYS A 43 1.12 -4.78 -11.26
C LYS A 43 1.73 -3.44 -10.84
N GLU A 44 1.07 -2.71 -9.95
CA GLU A 44 1.56 -1.39 -9.54
C GLU A 44 1.31 -1.13 -8.05
N LEU A 45 2.36 -0.64 -7.38
CA LEU A 45 2.30 -0.11 -6.03
C LEU A 45 2.85 1.31 -6.00
N VAL A 46 1.96 2.28 -5.89
CA VAL A 46 2.31 3.71 -5.77
C VAL A 46 2.37 4.08 -4.29
N LEU A 47 3.46 4.73 -3.89
CA LEU A 47 3.72 5.18 -2.53
C LEU A 47 4.04 6.66 -2.54
N ASN A 48 3.61 7.44 -1.54
CA ASN A 48 4.13 8.79 -1.37
C ASN A 48 5.50 8.86 -0.67
N GLU A 49 6.11 10.05 -0.70
CA GLU A 49 7.44 10.31 -0.16
C GLU A 49 7.61 10.00 1.33
N SER A 50 6.52 10.02 2.12
CA SER A 50 6.55 9.62 3.54
C SER A 50 7.00 8.16 3.72
N PHE A 51 6.89 7.33 2.68
CA PHE A 51 7.41 5.96 2.64
C PHE A 51 8.86 5.83 2.15
N SER A 52 9.62 6.92 2.01
CA SER A 52 11.01 6.91 1.49
C SER A 52 11.90 5.83 2.14
N ASN A 53 11.85 5.70 3.46
CA ASN A 53 12.59 4.66 4.19
C ASN A 53 12.10 3.24 3.85
N MET A 54 10.81 3.08 3.57
CA MET A 54 10.21 1.80 3.23
C MET A 54 10.46 1.41 1.78
N ILE A 55 10.45 2.35 0.84
CA ILE A 55 10.78 2.11 -0.58
C ILE A 55 12.13 1.40 -0.71
N ARG A 56 13.13 1.83 0.08
CA ARG A 56 14.45 1.19 0.12
C ARG A 56 14.41 -0.25 0.61
N LYS A 57 13.55 -0.55 1.59
CA LYS A 57 13.33 -1.92 2.10
C LYS A 57 12.63 -2.77 1.05
N ILE A 58 11.57 -2.26 0.44
CA ILE A 58 10.78 -2.96 -0.59
C ILE A 58 11.64 -3.38 -1.77
N LYS A 59 12.54 -2.51 -2.25
CA LYS A 59 13.46 -2.82 -3.36
C LYS A 59 14.34 -4.07 -3.11
N ARG A 60 14.54 -4.47 -1.86
CA ARG A 60 15.32 -5.66 -1.48
C ARG A 60 14.46 -6.92 -1.28
N ILE A 61 13.14 -6.80 -1.35
CA ILE A 61 12.22 -7.91 -1.13
C ILE A 61 11.95 -8.59 -2.47
N PRO A 62 12.08 -9.93 -2.56
CA PRO A 62 11.61 -10.68 -3.72
C PRO A 62 10.12 -10.44 -3.91
N ARG A 63 9.74 -9.93 -5.08
CA ARG A 63 8.34 -9.65 -5.41
C ARG A 63 7.64 -10.96 -5.72
N LEU A 64 6.43 -11.14 -5.19
CA LEU A 64 5.62 -12.30 -5.54
C LEU A 64 5.12 -12.19 -6.99
N SER A 65 4.71 -11.00 -7.41
CA SER A 65 4.42 -10.67 -8.81
C SER A 65 5.66 -10.16 -9.53
N GLN A 66 6.04 -10.82 -10.63
CA GLN A 66 7.12 -10.37 -11.50
C GLN A 66 6.77 -9.07 -12.26
N ARG A 67 5.48 -8.76 -12.38
CA ARG A 67 4.98 -7.57 -13.08
C ARG A 67 4.79 -6.36 -12.17
N CYS A 68 4.99 -6.53 -10.86
CA CYS A 68 4.81 -5.44 -9.91
C CYS A 68 5.91 -4.39 -10.11
N GLU A 69 5.50 -3.15 -10.38
CA GLU A 69 6.32 -1.94 -10.31
C GLU A 69 6.04 -1.19 -9.01
N VAL A 70 7.07 -0.56 -8.43
CA VAL A 70 6.92 0.27 -7.22
C VAL A 70 7.30 1.69 -7.59
N LEU A 71 6.32 2.58 -7.54
CA LEU A 71 6.41 3.96 -7.99
C LEU A 71 6.30 4.91 -6.81
N VAL A 72 6.85 6.11 -6.98
CA VAL A 72 6.68 7.22 -6.04
C VAL A 72 5.68 8.19 -6.63
N GLY A 73 4.55 8.39 -5.95
CA GLY A 73 3.48 9.28 -6.39
C GLY A 73 3.25 10.42 -5.40
N THR A 74 2.91 11.60 -5.92
CA THR A 74 2.36 12.68 -5.11
C THR A 74 0.84 12.53 -5.05
N PRO A 75 0.20 12.75 -3.87
CA PRO A 75 -1.26 12.75 -3.82
C PRO A 75 -1.78 13.89 -4.71
N THR A 76 -2.53 13.55 -5.76
CA THR A 76 -3.22 14.54 -6.59
C THR A 76 -4.41 15.08 -5.80
N TYR A 77 -4.56 16.41 -5.77
CA TYR A 77 -5.49 17.13 -4.91
C TYR A 77 -6.98 16.86 -5.21
N GLU A 78 -7.29 16.14 -6.29
CA GLU A 78 -8.66 15.84 -6.73
C GLU A 78 -9.33 14.72 -5.91
N ASP A 79 -8.57 13.90 -5.18
CA ASP A 79 -9.10 12.75 -4.40
C ASP A 79 -9.56 13.12 -2.97
N VAL A 80 -9.50 14.40 -2.60
CA VAL A 80 -9.89 14.90 -1.27
C VAL A 80 -11.39 15.21 -1.20
N SER A 81 -12.10 15.30 -2.33
CA SER A 81 -13.54 15.61 -2.30
C SER A 81 -14.42 14.50 -1.71
N HIS A 82 -13.92 13.26 -1.65
CA HIS A 82 -14.60 12.13 -0.97
C HIS A 82 -14.12 11.90 0.48
N LYS A 83 -13.15 12.69 0.98
CA LYS A 83 -12.64 12.52 2.37
C LYS A 83 -13.66 12.89 3.44
N HIS A 84 -14.67 13.70 3.12
CA HIS A 84 -15.77 13.96 4.05
C HIS A 84 -16.69 12.74 4.25
N ASP A 85 -16.74 11.82 3.28
CA ASP A 85 -17.61 10.65 3.36
C ASP A 85 -16.95 9.49 4.13
N LEU A 86 -15.66 9.22 3.90
CA LEU A 86 -14.98 8.08 4.56
C LEU A 86 -14.69 8.31 6.05
N LEU A 87 -14.44 9.55 6.47
CA LEU A 87 -14.29 9.89 7.89
C LEU A 87 -15.60 9.68 8.66
N SER A 88 -16.74 9.91 8.02
CA SER A 88 -18.08 9.68 8.61
C SER A 88 -18.42 8.19 8.76
N ILE A 89 -17.74 7.29 8.04
CA ILE A 89 -17.96 5.83 8.14
C ILE A 89 -17.09 5.20 9.24
N MET A 90 -15.94 5.80 9.55
CA MET A 90 -15.00 5.26 10.56
C MET A 90 -15.30 5.69 11.99
N TYR A 91 -16.09 6.74 12.21
CA TYR A 91 -16.53 7.19 13.52
C TYR A 91 -18.06 7.44 13.50
N PRO A 92 -18.89 6.44 13.83
CA PRO A 92 -20.34 6.60 13.96
C PRO A 92 -20.74 7.47 15.17
#